data_AF-A0A529NZ56-F1
#
_entry.id   AF-A0A529NZ56-F1
#
_cell.length_a   1.000
_cell.length_b   1.000
_cell.length_c   1.000
_cell.angle_alpha   90.00
_cell.angle_beta   90.00
_cell.angle_gamma   90.00
#
_symmetry.space_group_name_H-M   'P 1'
#
loop_
_entity.id
_entity.type
_entity.pdbx_description
1 polymer ?
#
loop_
_entity_poly.entity_id
_entity_poly.type
_entity_poly.pdbx_seq_one_letter_code
_entity_poly.pdbx_strand_id
1 'polypeptide(L)' 'MALKKFNPITPSTRQLVIVDRSGLYKGKPVKGLTEGLTKSGGRNNYGRITARFIDGGLDFRLRRLLGDIE' A
#
# COMPACT_ATOMS: atom_id res chain seq x y z
N MET A 1 11.91 -14.23 3.68
CA MET A 1 10.64 -14.03 2.94
C MET A 1 10.60 -15.06 1.83
N ALA A 2 9.66 -16.01 1.90
CA ALA A 2 9.44 -16.98 0.83
C ALA A 2 8.36 -16.47 -0.14
N LEU A 3 8.38 -16.94 -1.39
CA LEU A 3 7.30 -16.66 -2.35
C LEU A 3 6.23 -17.74 -2.22
N LYS A 4 4.96 -17.32 -2.05
CA LYS A 4 3.81 -18.21 -2.03
C LYS A 4 3.21 -18.28 -3.44
N LYS A 5 3.35 -19.45 -4.06
CA LYS A 5 2.65 -19.81 -5.31
C LYS A 5 1.29 -20.42 -4.97
N PHE A 6 0.26 -20.04 -5.70
CA PHE A 6 -1.09 -20.57 -5.51
C PHE A 6 -1.37 -21.74 -6.45
N ASN A 7 -2.25 -22.65 -6.02
CA ASN A 7 -2.75 -23.71 -6.89
C ASN A 7 -3.64 -23.09 -7.98
N PRO A 8 -3.48 -23.49 -9.26
CA PRO A 8 -4.16 -22.86 -10.39
C PRO A 8 -5.63 -23.32 -10.51
N ILE A 9 -6.46 -22.97 -9.54
CA ILE A 9 -7.90 -23.33 -9.52
C ILE A 9 -8.70 -22.41 -10.46
N THR A 10 -8.32 -21.13 -10.54
CA THR A 10 -8.95 -20.14 -11.43
C THR A 10 -7.92 -19.51 -12.38
N PRO A 11 -8.29 -19.02 -13.57
CA PRO A 11 -7.34 -18.45 -14.53
C PRO A 11 -6.48 -17.32 -13.94
N SER A 12 -7.06 -16.47 -13.10
CA SER A 12 -6.36 -15.35 -12.45
C SER A 12 -5.30 -15.80 -11.44
N THR A 13 -5.47 -16.98 -10.83
CA THR A 13 -4.53 -17.49 -9.81
C THR A 13 -3.30 -18.19 -10.41
N ARG A 14 -3.30 -18.50 -11.72
CA ARG A 14 -2.23 -19.26 -12.39
C ARG A 14 -0.87 -18.57 -12.35
N GLN A 15 -0.85 -17.25 -12.50
CA GLN A 15 0.37 -16.42 -12.51
C GLN A 15 0.56 -15.65 -11.20
N LEU A 16 -0.35 -15.84 -10.23
CA LEU A 16 -0.35 -15.06 -9.00
C LEU A 16 0.72 -15.59 -8.04
N VAL A 17 1.68 -14.72 -7.73
CA VAL A 17 2.75 -14.95 -6.77
C VAL A 17 2.69 -13.84 -5.73
N ILE A 18 2.57 -14.22 -4.45
CA ILE A 18 2.55 -13.26 -3.34
C ILE A 18 3.75 -13.51 -2.43
N VAL A 19 4.30 -12.44 -1.87
CA VAL A 19 5.36 -12.52 -0.85
C VAL A 19 4.76 -13.01 0.47
N ASP A 20 5.36 -14.04 1.09
CA ASP A 20 4.95 -14.49 2.41
C ASP A 20 5.24 -13.41 3.47
N ARG A 21 4.21 -13.10 4.26
CA ARG A 21 4.17 -12.04 5.28
C ARG A 21 4.03 -12.60 6.70
N SER A 22 4.33 -13.88 6.90
CA SER A 22 4.22 -14.59 8.19
C SER A 22 4.93 -13.90 9.36
N GLY A 23 6.08 -13.24 9.11
CA GLY A 23 6.83 -12.48 10.12
C GLY A 23 6.36 -11.04 10.37
N LEU A 24 5.34 -10.54 9.65
CA LEU A 24 4.82 -9.19 9.88
C LEU A 24 3.84 -9.15 11.04
N TYR A 25 3.89 -8.07 11.83
CA TYR A 25 2.94 -7.81 12.90
C TYR A 25 1.51 -7.73 12.36
N LYS A 26 0.61 -8.55 12.95
CA LYS A 26 -0.77 -8.74 12.46
C LYS A 26 -1.80 -7.78 13.10
N GLY A 27 -1.39 -6.98 14.09
CA GLY A 27 -2.28 -6.09 14.82
C GLY A 27 -2.52 -4.73 14.16
N LYS A 28 -3.24 -3.84 14.86
CA LYS A 28 -3.46 -2.46 14.42
C LYS A 28 -2.14 -1.66 14.52
N PRO A 29 -1.89 -0.72 13.60
CA PRO A 29 -0.73 0.17 13.71
C PRO A 29 -0.84 1.05 14.97
N VAL A 30 0.31 1.42 15.54
CA VAL A 30 0.40 2.29 16.71
C VAL A 30 -0.18 3.66 16.37
N LYS A 31 -1.23 4.09 17.10
CA LYS A 31 -2.00 5.31 16.79
C LYS A 31 -1.14 6.58 16.79
N GLY A 32 -0.21 6.73 17.74
CA GLY A 32 0.63 7.92 17.85
C GLY A 32 1.62 8.11 16.69
N LEU A 33 1.88 7.07 15.90
CA LEU A 33 2.80 7.10 14.76
C LEU A 33 2.06 7.05 13.42
N THR A 34 0.72 7.15 13.42
CA THR A 34 -0.10 6.95 12.23
C THR A 34 -0.90 8.20 11.88
N GLU A 35 -0.68 8.73 10.69
CA GLU A 35 -1.42 9.88 10.13
C GLU A 35 -2.26 9.42 8.92
N GLY A 36 -3.39 10.09 8.66
CA GLY A 36 -4.22 9.81 7.48
C GLY A 36 -3.54 10.30 6.21
N LEU A 37 -3.36 9.44 5.21
CA LEU A 37 -2.81 9.86 3.92
C LEU A 37 -3.95 10.14 2.95
N THR A 38 -4.14 11.40 2.59
CA THR A 38 -5.09 11.79 1.55
C THR A 38 -4.48 11.58 0.17
N LYS A 39 -5.29 11.09 -0.78
CA LYS A 39 -4.85 10.85 -2.15
C LYS A 39 -5.07 12.10 -2.99
N SER A 40 -4.08 12.44 -3.81
CA SER A 40 -4.20 13.52 -4.77
C SER A 40 -5.02 13.15 -6.01
N GLY A 41 -5.26 11.86 -6.27
CA GLY A 41 -5.98 11.38 -7.46
C GLY A 41 -5.34 11.86 -8.78
N GLY A 42 -4.01 12.04 -8.79
CA GLY A 42 -3.26 12.55 -9.94
C GLY A 42 -3.46 14.04 -10.25
N ARG A 43 -4.09 14.80 -9.34
CA ARG A 43 -4.35 16.24 -9.50
C ARG A 43 -3.32 17.10 -8.78
N ASN A 44 -3.02 18.27 -9.35
CA ASN A 44 -2.19 19.29 -8.72
C ASN A 44 -3.04 20.27 -7.87
N ASN A 45 -2.37 21.27 -7.27
CA ASN A 45 -2.99 22.34 -6.48
C ASN A 45 -4.00 23.20 -7.27
N TYR A 46 -3.90 23.28 -8.60
CA TYR A 46 -4.89 23.93 -9.48
C TYR A 46 -6.04 22.99 -9.89
N GLY A 47 -6.10 21.78 -9.33
CA GLY A 47 -7.13 20.78 -9.63
C GLY A 47 -6.99 20.12 -11.01
N ARG A 48 -5.89 20.38 -11.74
CA ARG A 48 -5.64 19.81 -13.07
C ARG A 48 -5.02 18.43 -12.94
N ILE A 49 -5.45 17.50 -13.79
CA ILE A 49 -4.85 16.17 -13.89
C ILE A 49 -3.46 16.34 -14.51
N THR A 50 -2.41 16.17 -13.71
CA THR A 50 -1.02 16.20 -14.16
C THR A 50 -0.46 14.80 -14.36
N ALA A 51 -1.00 13.81 -13.64
CA ALA A 51 -0.66 12.40 -13.80
C ALA A 51 -1.94 11.58 -14.09
N ARG A 52 -1.91 10.82 -15.18
CA ARG A 52 -3.05 10.00 -15.63
C ARG A 52 -3.01 8.60 -14.99
N PHE A 53 -4.18 7.94 -14.95
CA PHE A 53 -4.36 6.57 -14.41
C PHE A 53 -4.06 6.42 -12.91
N ILE A 54 -4.10 7.52 -12.15
CA ILE A 54 -3.94 7.51 -10.69
C ILE A 54 -5.29 7.85 -10.04
N ASP A 55 -6.14 6.84 -9.86
CA ASP A 55 -7.37 6.98 -9.06
C ASP A 55 -7.86 5.59 -8.59
N GLY A 56 -8.73 5.54 -7.56
CA GLY A 56 -9.49 4.32 -7.21
C GLY A 56 -8.81 3.26 -6.32
N GLY A 57 -7.64 3.52 -5.73
CA GLY A 57 -7.01 2.58 -4.79
C GLY A 57 -7.67 2.55 -3.40
N LEU A 58 -7.21 1.66 -2.50
CA LEU A 58 -7.58 1.62 -1.08
C LEU A 58 -6.93 2.75 -0.27
N ASP A 59 -7.65 3.37 0.67
CA ASP A 59 -7.09 4.42 1.53
C ASP A 59 -5.95 3.92 2.43
N PHE A 60 -4.85 4.67 2.42
CA PHE A 60 -3.65 4.35 3.16
C PHE A 60 -3.48 5.29 4.36
N ARG A 61 -2.72 4.81 5.35
CA ARG A 61 -2.25 5.64 6.46
C ARG A 61 -0.74 5.77 6.36
N LEU A 62 -0.25 6.99 6.52
CA LEU A 62 1.17 7.25 6.58
C LEU A 62 1.68 6.88 7.98
N ARG A 63 2.80 6.15 8.04
CA ARG A 63 3.52 5.94 9.30
C ARG A 63 4.66 6.94 9.38
N ARG A 64 4.65 7.79 10.39
CA ARG A 64 5.74 8.74 10.65
C ARG A 64 6.87 7.96 11.31
N LEU A 65 7.99 7.83 10.61
CA LEU A 65 9.23 7.39 11.24
C LEU A 65 9.73 8.58 12.06
N LEU A 66 9.59 8.51 13.39
CA LEU A 66 10.35 9.37 14.28
C LEU A 66 11.76 8.82 14.28
N GLY A 67 12.55 9.32 13.34
CA GLY A 67 13.95 9.02 13.17
C GLY A 67 14.57 10.28 12.65
N ASP A 68 14.99 11.13 13.59
CA ASP A 68 16.01 12.13 13.37
C ASP A 68 17.17 11.46 12.61
N ILE A 69 17.43 11.95 11.41
CA ILE A 69 18.72 11.82 10.77
C ILE A 69 19.13 13.28 10.58
N GLU A 70 20.04 13.73 11.45
CA GLU A 70 21.00 14.78 11.07
C GLU A 70 21.66 14.44 9.74
#